data_AF-Q30133-F1
#
_entry.id   AF-Q30133-F1
#
_cell.length_a   1.000
_cell.length_b   1.000
_cell.length_c   1.000
_cell.angle_alpha   90.00
_cell.angle_beta   90.00
_cell.angle_gamma   90.00
#
_symmetry.space_group_name_H-M   'P 1'
#
loop_
_entity.id
_entity.type
_entity.pdbx_description
1 polymer ?
#
loop_
_entity_poly.entity_id
_entity_poly.type
_entity_poly.pdbx_seq_one_letter_code
_entity_poly.pdbx_strand_id
1 'polypeptide(L)' 'GRDSPEDFVYQFKGMCYFTNGTERVRLVSRSIYNREEVVRFD' A
#
# COMPACT_ATOMS: atom_id res chain seq x y z
N GLY A 1 -16.20 -22.63 -15.77
CA GLY A 1 -14.98 -22.67 -16.59
C GLY A 1 -15.08 -21.55 -17.60
N ARG A 2 -14.09 -20.66 -17.56
CA ARG A 2 -13.96 -19.38 -18.30
C ARG A 2 -14.93 -18.30 -17.81
N ASP A 3 -14.39 -17.08 -17.62
CA ASP A 3 -15.05 -15.82 -17.23
C ASP A 3 -15.00 -15.41 -15.74
N SER A 4 -13.95 -15.75 -15.01
CA SER A 4 -13.43 -14.73 -14.07
C SER A 4 -12.65 -13.74 -14.95
N PRO A 5 -12.99 -12.44 -15.01
CA PRO A 5 -12.04 -11.47 -15.52
C PRO A 5 -10.75 -11.69 -14.72
N GLU A 6 -9.62 -11.82 -15.39
CA GLU A 6 -8.34 -11.75 -14.69
C GLU A 6 -8.22 -10.32 -14.16
N ASP A 7 -8.80 -10.08 -12.98
CA ASP A 7 -8.82 -8.76 -12.36
C ASP A 7 -7.44 -8.52 -11.77
N PHE A 8 -6.77 -7.54 -12.33
CA PHE A 8 -5.42 -7.15 -11.97
C PHE A 8 -5.47 -5.76 -11.36
N VAL A 9 -5.30 -5.72 -10.04
CA VAL A 9 -5.36 -4.48 -9.28
C VAL A 9 -3.99 -4.18 -8.69
N TYR A 10 -3.41 -3.08 -9.13
CA TYR A 10 -2.26 -2.47 -8.49
C TYR A 10 -2.71 -1.30 -7.61
N GLN A 11 -2.28 -1.27 -6.36
CA GLN A 11 -2.52 -0.18 -5.41
C GLN A 11 -1.19 0.32 -4.86
N PHE A 12 -1.03 1.64 -4.87
CA PHE A 12 0.02 2.32 -4.13
C PHE A 12 -0.60 3.01 -2.91
N LYS A 13 0.03 2.87 -1.75
CA LYS A 13 -0.38 3.57 -0.51
C LYS A 13 0.81 4.32 0.08
N GLY A 14 0.70 5.65 0.11
CA GLY A 14 1.56 6.52 0.91
C GLY A 14 0.89 6.82 2.24
N MET A 15 1.36 6.19 3.32
CA MET A 15 0.77 6.30 4.64
C MET A 15 1.62 7.20 5.52
N CYS A 16 1.01 8.20 6.15
CA CYS A 16 1.68 9.09 7.09
C CYS A 16 1.22 8.79 8.52
N TYR A 17 2.16 8.47 9.41
CA TYR A 17 1.91 8.29 10.82
C TYR A 17 2.53 9.44 11.60
N PHE A 18 1.69 10.12 12.37
CA PHE A 18 2.05 11.28 13.18
C PHE A 18 2.02 10.89 14.66
N THR A 19 3.07 11.23 15.42
CA THR A 19 3.12 11.07 16.87
C THR A 19 3.43 12.44 17.48
N ASN A 20 2.60 12.85 18.45
CA ASN A 20 2.64 14.18 19.06
C ASN A 20 2.63 15.31 18.02
N GLY A 21 1.59 15.34 17.18
CA GLY A 21 1.52 16.29 16.06
C GLY A 21 2.59 15.98 15.01
N THR A 22 3.42 16.95 14.67
CA THR A 22 4.48 16.81 13.66
C THR A 22 5.87 16.63 14.27
N GLU A 23 5.98 16.44 15.59
CA GLU A 23 7.25 16.23 16.28
C GLU A 23 7.96 14.95 15.80
N ARG A 24 7.21 13.86 15.60
CA ARG A 24 7.69 12.63 14.98
C ARG A 24 6.76 12.17 13.87
N VAL A 25 7.30 12.08 12.66
CA VAL A 25 6.57 11.64 11.46
C VAL A 25 7.24 10.40 10.89
N ARG A 26 6.44 9.41 10.49
CA ARG A 26 6.89 8.22 9.78
C ARG A 26 6.09 8.08 8.49
N LEU A 27 6.80 8.00 7.38
CA LEU A 27 6.23 7.67 6.08
C LEU A 27 6.37 6.16 5.87
N VAL A 28 5.30 5.48 5.50
CA VAL A 28 5.37 4.12 5.01
C VAL A 28 4.76 4.08 3.61
N SER A 29 5.53 3.64 2.64
CA SER A 29 5.07 3.42 1.27
C SER A 29 4.89 1.94 1.00
N ARG A 30 3.74 1.57 0.43
CA ARG A 30 3.40 0.17 0.10
C ARG A 30 2.93 0.08 -1.34
N SER A 31 3.44 -0.93 -2.04
CA SER A 31 2.95 -1.36 -3.35
C SER A 31 2.26 -2.71 -3.20
N ILE A 32 1.03 -2.80 -3.68
CA ILE A 32 0.14 -3.93 -3.45
C ILE A 32 -0.38 -4.42 -4.80
N TYR A 33 -0.22 -5.71 -5.07
CA TYR A 33 -0.75 -6.38 -6.26
C TYR A 33 -1.77 -7.43 -5.84
N ASN A 34 -3.00 -7.34 -6.33
CA ASN A 34 -4.07 -8.31 -6.04
C ASN A 34 -4.25 -8.60 -4.53
N ARG A 35 -4.13 -7.54 -3.72
CA ARG A 35 -4.21 -7.52 -2.24
C ARG A 35 -2.95 -8.00 -1.50
N GLU A 36 -1.94 -8.49 -2.21
CA GLU A 36 -0.64 -8.85 -1.65
C GLU A 36 0.30 -7.64 -1.66
N GLU A 37 0.92 -7.31 -0.52
CA GLU A 37 1.97 -6.30 -0.47
C GLU A 37 3.27 -6.89 -0.98
N VAL A 38 3.75 -6.34 -2.10
CA VAL A 38 4.95 -6.86 -2.79
C VAL A 38 6.20 -6.02 -2.51
N VAL A 39 6.03 -4.73 -2.18
CA VAL A 39 7.15 -3.83 -1.84
C VAL A 39 6.73 -2.88 -0.73
N ARG A 40 7.67 -2.63 0.21
CA ARG A 40 7.53 -1.68 1.31
C ARG A 40 8.77 -0.81 1.45
N PHE A 41 8.57 0.48 1.70
CA PHE A 41 9.59 1.41 2.22
C PHE A 41 9.09 2.04 3.52
N ASP A 42 9.99 2.21 4.49
CA ASP A 42 9.72 2.64 5.86
C ASP A 42 10.80 3.60 6.38
#